data_AF-A0A318IBI0-F1
#
_entry.id   AF-A0A318IBI0-F1
#
_cell.length_a   1.000
_cell.length_b   1.000
_cell.length_c   1.000
_cell.angle_alpha   90.00
_cell.angle_beta   90.00
_cell.angle_gamma   90.00
#
_symmetry.space_group_name_H-M   'P 1'
#
loop_
_entity.id
_entity.type
_entity.pdbx_description
1 polymer ?
#
loop_
_entity_poly.entity_id
_entity_poly.type
_entity_poly.pdbx_seq_one_letter_code
_entity_poly.pdbx_strand_id
1 'polypeptide(L)'
;MHSNYKLWLIAIIATLFVACDADIDAFDRSPAQRNAESIAALKAELTAAEHGWRVLYFPRTDSLLFSNPSELIPQFGFRGRYGYGGHCFSMKFHADNTLEMKADYNASTASTPLTSEYSVGRNSFTQLSFVTQNYVHELVNDAFRASSDWLYMGKNADGDLVFRTASYLEPAREYIVFTKMTNEEQWQRTTNKALENREYFESMVNPQLSIHRGSRTYFRSDIYVKRDVETNKSLLREIKEKKYYLFLFAQKKNPIPGYPAKEIVGLGSGYGGTEHGLTFRAGLRYDSKTMFFDFERVGQRFRAELVEVYDPLLRKTRLVSKHLHPEGVETGLVAEIWDEGDDR
;
A
#
# COMPACT_ATOMS: atom_id res chain seq x y z
N MET A 1 -63.54 -2.55 -38.34
CA MET A 1 -62.39 -2.21 -37.47
C MET A 1 -61.22 -3.23 -37.55
N HIS A 2 -60.89 -3.83 -38.71
CA HIS A 2 -59.83 -4.87 -38.78
C HIS A 2 -58.77 -4.67 -39.89
N SER A 3 -58.92 -3.66 -40.77
CA SER A 3 -57.95 -3.43 -41.87
C SER A 3 -56.77 -2.55 -41.46
N ASN A 4 -57.03 -1.48 -40.69
CA ASN A 4 -55.99 -0.50 -40.35
C ASN A 4 -54.99 -1.03 -39.30
N TYR A 5 -55.39 -1.91 -38.38
CA TYR A 5 -54.49 -2.52 -37.39
C TYR A 5 -53.41 -3.40 -38.04
N LYS A 6 -53.72 -4.09 -39.15
CA LYS A 6 -52.75 -4.90 -39.89
C LYS A 6 -51.70 -4.04 -40.60
N LEU A 7 -52.09 -2.90 -41.15
CA LEU A 7 -51.16 -1.94 -41.76
C LEU A 7 -50.22 -1.31 -40.71
N TRP A 8 -50.74 -0.97 -39.53
CA TRP A 8 -49.93 -0.45 -38.43
C TRP A 8 -48.98 -1.52 -37.85
N LEU A 9 -49.40 -2.78 -37.75
CA LEU A 9 -48.50 -3.86 -37.33
C LEU A 9 -47.40 -4.17 -38.35
N ILE A 10 -47.71 -4.13 -39.65
CA ILE A 10 -46.71 -4.35 -40.70
C ILE A 10 -45.72 -3.18 -40.72
N ALA A 11 -46.17 -1.94 -40.51
CA ALA A 11 -45.28 -0.78 -40.40
C ALA A 11 -44.37 -0.87 -39.15
N ILE A 12 -44.90 -1.30 -38.00
CA ILE A 12 -44.12 -1.47 -36.76
C ILE A 12 -43.10 -2.62 -36.90
N ILE A 13 -43.50 -3.75 -37.50
CA ILE A 13 -42.61 -4.88 -37.78
C ILE A 13 -41.52 -4.49 -38.79
N ALA A 14 -41.85 -3.72 -39.82
CA ALA A 14 -40.88 -3.20 -40.79
C ALA A 14 -39.86 -2.24 -40.15
N THR A 15 -40.27 -1.40 -39.18
CA THR A 15 -39.33 -0.57 -38.42
C THR A 15 -38.47 -1.35 -37.42
N LEU A 16 -38.95 -2.49 -36.91
CA LEU A 16 -38.17 -3.38 -36.04
C LEU A 16 -37.05 -4.12 -36.79
N PHE A 17 -37.21 -4.35 -38.11
CA PHE A 17 -36.15 -4.95 -38.94
C PHE A 17 -35.06 -3.94 -39.36
N VAL A 18 -35.36 -2.63 -39.42
CA VAL A 18 -34.37 -1.59 -39.76
C VAL A 18 -33.52 -1.16 -38.54
N ALA A 19 -33.96 -1.46 -37.32
CA ALA A 19 -33.21 -1.18 -36.10
C ALA A 19 -32.11 -2.23 -35.77
N CYS A 20 -31.99 -3.29 -36.57
CA CYS A 20 -31.04 -4.39 -36.34
C CYS A 20 -29.89 -4.44 -37.37
N ASP A 21 -29.72 -3.43 -38.21
CA ASP A 21 -28.69 -3.44 -39.27
C ASP A 21 -27.83 -2.16 -39.25
N ALA A 22 -27.52 -1.71 -38.05
CA ALA A 22 -26.43 -0.78 -37.83
C ALA A 22 -25.35 -1.53 -37.05
N ASP A 23 -24.45 -2.20 -37.78
CA ASP A 23 -23.08 -2.49 -37.33
C ASP A 23 -22.39 -1.13 -37.07
N ILE A 24 -22.81 -0.43 -36.02
CA ILE A 24 -21.96 0.55 -35.38
C ILE A 24 -21.03 -0.30 -34.55
N ASP A 25 -19.94 -0.75 -35.17
CA ASP A 25 -18.80 -1.30 -34.45
C ASP A 25 -18.39 -0.24 -33.42
N ALA A 26 -18.81 -0.43 -32.16
CA ALA A 26 -18.49 0.50 -31.07
C ALA A 26 -16.97 0.57 -30.81
N PHE A 27 -16.19 -0.29 -31.47
CA PHE A 27 -14.73 -0.36 -31.41
C PHE A 27 -14.14 -0.69 -32.78
N ASP A 28 -13.16 0.11 -33.21
CA ASP A 28 -12.42 -0.11 -34.47
C ASP A 28 -11.51 -1.36 -34.44
N ARG A 29 -11.45 -2.08 -33.30
CA ARG A 29 -10.56 -3.22 -33.06
C ARG A 29 -11.30 -4.37 -32.43
N SER A 30 -10.97 -5.60 -32.86
CA SER A 30 -11.55 -6.80 -32.26
C SER A 30 -11.11 -6.97 -30.79
N PRO A 31 -11.90 -7.67 -29.96
CA PRO A 31 -11.50 -8.00 -28.60
C PRO A 31 -10.13 -8.69 -28.51
N ALA A 32 -9.81 -9.58 -29.47
CA ALA A 32 -8.51 -10.27 -29.51
C ALA A 32 -7.35 -9.30 -29.76
N GLN A 33 -7.51 -8.35 -30.69
CA GLN A 33 -6.51 -7.31 -30.96
C GLN A 33 -6.27 -6.43 -29.73
N ARG A 34 -7.34 -5.95 -29.08
CA ARG A 34 -7.22 -5.13 -27.86
C ARG A 34 -6.54 -5.88 -26.70
N ASN A 35 -6.80 -7.18 -26.56
CA ASN A 35 -6.15 -8.01 -25.56
C ASN A 35 -4.65 -8.16 -25.83
N ALA A 36 -4.28 -8.47 -27.08
CA ALA A 36 -2.88 -8.59 -27.50
C ALA A 36 -2.11 -7.28 -27.29
N GLU A 37 -2.72 -6.15 -27.66
CA GLU A 37 -2.14 -4.81 -27.45
C GLU A 37 -1.95 -4.50 -25.96
N SER A 38 -2.93 -4.83 -25.12
CA SER A 38 -2.83 -4.59 -23.67
C SER A 38 -1.72 -5.42 -23.01
N ILE A 39 -1.54 -6.68 -23.44
CA ILE A 39 -0.44 -7.55 -23.01
C ILE A 39 0.90 -6.97 -23.46
N ALA A 40 1.01 -6.62 -24.75
CA ALA A 40 2.24 -6.07 -25.32
C ALA A 40 2.62 -4.74 -24.65
N ALA A 41 1.65 -3.86 -24.39
CA ALA A 41 1.86 -2.57 -23.74
C ALA A 41 2.38 -2.73 -22.31
N LEU A 42 1.78 -3.62 -21.49
CA LEU A 42 2.28 -3.84 -20.13
C LEU A 42 3.68 -4.47 -20.15
N LYS A 43 3.93 -5.44 -21.03
CA LYS A 43 5.26 -6.06 -21.16
C LYS A 43 6.30 -5.01 -21.58
N ALA A 44 5.99 -4.16 -22.55
CA ALA A 44 6.88 -3.09 -22.98
C ALA A 44 7.15 -2.07 -21.87
N GLU A 45 6.13 -1.69 -21.10
CA GLU A 45 6.29 -0.79 -19.96
C GLU A 45 7.23 -1.41 -18.90
N LEU A 46 6.97 -2.66 -18.50
CA LEU A 46 7.78 -3.37 -17.50
C LEU A 46 9.26 -3.46 -17.89
N THR A 47 9.56 -3.75 -19.16
CA THR A 47 10.94 -3.89 -19.66
C THR A 47 11.60 -2.55 -20.05
N ALA A 48 10.82 -1.49 -20.27
CA ALA A 48 11.36 -0.14 -20.54
C ALA A 48 11.92 0.57 -19.29
N ALA A 49 11.83 -0.06 -18.11
CA ALA A 49 12.51 0.40 -16.91
C ALA A 49 13.92 -0.19 -16.83
N GLU A 50 14.89 0.51 -17.43
CA GLU A 50 16.30 0.09 -17.49
C GLU A 50 16.91 -0.24 -16.12
N HIS A 51 16.55 0.54 -15.10
CA HIS A 51 17.01 0.36 -13.72
C HIS A 51 16.03 -0.43 -12.84
N GLY A 52 14.97 -0.98 -13.45
CA GLY A 52 13.94 -1.74 -12.76
C GLY A 52 12.92 -0.89 -12.00
N TRP A 53 12.24 -1.54 -11.07
CA TRP A 53 11.09 -1.01 -10.33
C TRP A 53 11.28 -1.25 -8.84
N ARG A 54 10.98 -0.24 -8.03
CA ARG A 54 10.64 -0.44 -6.62
C ARG A 54 9.21 -0.96 -6.56
N VAL A 55 9.00 -2.11 -5.94
CA VAL A 55 7.66 -2.68 -5.75
C VAL A 55 7.32 -2.74 -4.27
N LEU A 56 6.25 -2.05 -3.88
CA LEU A 56 5.66 -2.18 -2.56
C LEU A 56 4.48 -3.13 -2.63
N TYR A 57 4.49 -4.17 -1.79
CA TYR A 57 3.38 -5.12 -1.69
C TYR A 57 2.88 -5.24 -0.26
N PHE A 58 1.63 -4.80 -0.02
CA PHE A 58 0.87 -5.07 1.19
C PHE A 58 -0.21 -6.10 0.83
N PRO A 59 0.02 -7.40 1.11
CA PRO A 59 -0.87 -8.47 0.66
C PRO A 59 -2.18 -8.52 1.46
N ARG A 60 -2.18 -7.97 2.69
CA ARG A 60 -3.33 -8.01 3.59
C ARG A 60 -3.43 -6.72 4.40
N THR A 61 -4.05 -5.71 3.82
CA THR A 61 -4.28 -4.43 4.48
C THR A 61 -5.59 -4.46 5.26
N ASP A 62 -5.62 -3.85 6.45
CA ASP A 62 -6.89 -3.46 7.10
C ASP A 62 -6.85 -1.95 7.34
N SER A 63 -7.57 -1.19 6.52
CA SER A 63 -7.57 0.28 6.58
C SER A 63 -8.48 0.85 7.68
N LEU A 64 -9.28 0.00 8.32
CA LEU A 64 -10.22 0.41 9.36
C LEU A 64 -9.71 0.06 10.76
N LEU A 65 -8.91 -1.00 10.88
CA LEU A 65 -8.30 -1.43 12.13
C LEU A 65 -7.45 -0.33 12.78
N PHE A 66 -7.82 0.06 14.01
CA PHE A 66 -7.17 1.11 14.81
C PHE A 66 -6.98 2.44 14.06
N SER A 67 -7.92 2.79 13.18
CA SER A 67 -7.86 3.99 12.33
C SER A 67 -8.62 5.21 12.88
N ASN A 68 -9.28 5.07 14.03
CA ASN A 68 -10.04 6.14 14.69
C ASN A 68 -9.37 6.52 16.02
N PRO A 69 -8.76 7.71 16.14
CA PRO A 69 -8.06 8.12 17.36
C PRO A 69 -9.00 8.37 18.55
N SER A 70 -10.32 8.35 18.35
CA SER A 70 -11.31 8.48 19.42
C SER A 70 -11.94 7.13 19.83
N GLU A 71 -11.63 6.04 19.13
CA GLU A 71 -12.19 4.73 19.44
C GLU A 71 -11.51 4.14 20.68
N LEU A 72 -12.32 3.76 21.67
CA LEU A 72 -11.83 3.11 22.88
C LEU A 72 -11.29 1.72 22.56
N ILE A 73 -10.03 1.50 22.91
CA ILE A 73 -9.33 0.23 22.82
C ILE A 73 -9.33 -0.40 24.22
N PRO A 74 -9.91 -1.59 24.41
CA PRO A 74 -9.81 -2.29 25.69
C PRO A 74 -8.33 -2.54 26.05
N GLN A 75 -8.00 -2.49 27.33
CA GLN A 75 -6.61 -2.50 27.82
C GLN A 75 -5.71 -3.64 27.32
N PHE A 76 -6.29 -4.79 27.02
CA PHE A 76 -5.61 -5.92 26.37
C PHE A 76 -6.28 -6.33 25.06
N GLY A 77 -7.30 -5.58 24.62
CA GLY A 77 -8.15 -5.87 23.47
C GLY A 77 -7.45 -5.72 22.13
N PHE A 78 -6.21 -5.25 22.08
CA PHE A 78 -5.40 -5.20 20.87
C PHE A 78 -4.53 -6.45 20.66
N ARG A 79 -4.29 -7.28 21.70
CA ARG A 79 -3.47 -8.48 21.58
C ARG A 79 -4.15 -9.50 20.66
N GLY A 80 -3.42 -10.07 19.70
CA GLY A 80 -3.97 -11.01 18.72
C GLY A 80 -4.85 -10.37 17.64
N ARG A 81 -5.00 -9.04 17.63
CA ARG A 81 -5.84 -8.30 16.67
C ARG A 81 -5.03 -7.43 15.71
N TYR A 82 -3.72 -7.68 15.58
CA TYR A 82 -2.88 -6.88 14.69
C TYR A 82 -3.14 -7.27 13.23
N GLY A 83 -3.22 -6.25 12.37
CA GLY A 83 -3.25 -6.39 10.91
C GLY A 83 -1.87 -6.75 10.36
N TYR A 84 -1.70 -6.69 9.04
CA TYR A 84 -0.44 -7.02 8.36
C TYR A 84 0.13 -5.81 7.63
N GLY A 85 1.46 -5.71 7.63
CA GLY A 85 2.23 -4.71 6.91
C GLY A 85 2.69 -5.16 5.53
N GLY A 86 3.71 -4.48 5.02
CA GLY A 86 4.14 -4.59 3.64
C GLY A 86 5.59 -5.03 3.47
N HIS A 87 5.93 -5.32 2.23
CA HIS A 87 7.24 -5.77 1.79
C HIS A 87 7.71 -4.94 0.61
N CYS A 88 9.03 -4.72 0.53
CA CYS A 88 9.66 -3.95 -0.53
C CYS A 88 10.53 -4.86 -1.38
N PHE A 89 10.34 -4.80 -2.69
CA PHE A 89 11.14 -5.52 -3.67
C PHE A 89 11.80 -4.55 -4.65
N SER A 90 12.95 -4.94 -5.17
CA SER A 90 13.48 -4.37 -6.42
C SER A 90 13.27 -5.42 -7.50
N MET A 91 12.61 -5.06 -8.61
CA MET A 91 12.32 -5.98 -9.71
C MET A 91 12.80 -5.42 -11.04
N LYS A 92 13.57 -6.19 -11.80
CA LYS A 92 14.04 -5.82 -13.15
C LYS A 92 13.56 -6.87 -14.15
N PHE A 93 12.76 -6.46 -15.12
CA PHE A 93 12.13 -7.35 -16.09
C PHE A 93 12.90 -7.36 -17.41
N HIS A 94 13.04 -8.54 -18.01
CA HIS A 94 13.73 -8.74 -19.28
C HIS A 94 12.76 -9.18 -20.38
N ALA A 95 13.12 -8.92 -21.64
CA ALA A 95 12.26 -9.21 -22.79
C ALA A 95 12.03 -10.73 -23.02
N ASP A 96 12.96 -11.56 -22.53
CA ASP A 96 12.96 -13.02 -22.62
C ASP A 96 12.08 -13.72 -21.56
N ASN A 97 11.22 -12.96 -20.87
CA ASN A 97 10.35 -13.42 -19.79
C ASN A 97 11.08 -13.79 -18.48
N THR A 98 12.34 -13.41 -18.32
CA THR A 98 13.05 -13.51 -17.04
C THR A 98 12.99 -12.19 -16.26
N LEU A 99 13.16 -12.25 -14.95
CA LEU A 99 13.31 -11.08 -14.10
C LEU A 99 14.33 -11.34 -12.99
N GLU A 100 15.00 -10.28 -12.54
CA GLU A 100 15.81 -10.27 -11.32
C GLU A 100 15.04 -9.60 -10.18
N MET A 101 15.08 -10.21 -8.99
CA MET A 101 14.36 -9.72 -7.81
C MET A 101 15.26 -9.66 -6.58
N LYS A 102 15.16 -8.58 -5.80
CA LYS A 102 15.67 -8.47 -4.42
C LYS A 102 14.49 -8.24 -3.47
N ALA A 103 14.56 -8.71 -2.23
CA ALA A 103 13.49 -8.57 -1.23
C ALA A 103 14.02 -8.09 0.13
N ASP A 104 13.21 -7.29 0.85
CA ASP A 104 13.58 -6.68 2.13
C ASP A 104 13.52 -7.65 3.33
N TYR A 105 13.61 -8.97 3.12
CA TYR A 105 13.40 -9.95 4.19
C TYR A 105 14.59 -10.02 5.14
N ASN A 106 15.80 -10.03 4.60
CA ASN A 106 17.05 -10.03 5.35
C ASN A 106 18.19 -9.48 4.48
N ALA A 107 19.38 -9.31 5.07
CA ALA A 107 20.54 -8.75 4.36
C ALA A 107 20.92 -9.53 3.09
N SER A 108 20.75 -10.86 3.08
CA SER A 108 21.08 -11.70 1.92
C SER A 108 20.11 -11.44 0.76
N THR A 109 18.81 -11.49 1.01
CA THR A 109 17.77 -11.26 -0.02
C THR A 109 17.72 -9.81 -0.48
N ALA A 110 18.18 -8.87 0.36
CA ALA A 110 18.20 -7.44 0.03
C ALA A 110 19.35 -7.07 -0.90
N SER A 111 20.44 -7.85 -0.90
CA SER A 111 21.64 -7.60 -1.71
C SER A 111 21.80 -8.57 -2.89
N THR A 112 21.34 -9.81 -2.76
CA THR A 112 21.54 -10.86 -3.78
C THR A 112 20.30 -10.99 -4.67
N PRO A 113 20.38 -10.66 -5.96
CA PRO A 113 19.25 -10.84 -6.86
C PRO A 113 18.98 -12.34 -7.12
N LEU A 114 17.70 -12.71 -7.09
CA LEU A 114 17.20 -14.00 -7.56
C LEU A 114 16.62 -13.85 -8.95
N THR A 115 17.05 -14.67 -9.90
CA THR A 115 16.45 -14.74 -11.24
C THR A 115 15.26 -15.69 -11.23
N SER A 116 14.13 -15.23 -11.78
CA SER A 116 12.89 -16.01 -11.94
C SER A 116 12.21 -15.68 -13.27
N GLU A 117 11.12 -16.36 -13.60
CA GLU A 117 10.35 -16.17 -14.82
C GLU A 117 9.02 -15.48 -14.51
N TYR A 118 8.56 -14.63 -15.43
CA TYR A 118 7.23 -14.03 -15.40
C TYR A 118 6.50 -14.24 -16.71
N SER A 119 5.18 -14.07 -16.68
CA SER A 119 4.37 -13.96 -17.88
C SER A 119 3.41 -12.79 -17.76
N VAL A 120 3.11 -12.16 -18.90
CA VAL A 120 2.01 -11.22 -19.02
C VAL A 120 0.93 -11.85 -19.89
N GLY A 121 -0.23 -12.07 -19.30
CA GLY A 121 -1.36 -12.72 -19.94
C GLY A 121 -2.65 -11.92 -19.84
N ARG A 122 -3.75 -12.55 -20.23
CA ARG A 122 -5.10 -12.02 -20.06
C ARG A 122 -5.92 -12.95 -19.19
N ASN A 123 -6.55 -12.37 -18.17
CA ASN A 123 -7.63 -12.97 -17.40
C ASN A 123 -8.83 -12.00 -17.45
N SER A 124 -9.48 -11.70 -16.32
CA SER A 124 -10.45 -10.60 -16.25
C SER A 124 -9.82 -9.23 -16.61
N PHE A 125 -8.52 -9.07 -16.34
CA PHE A 125 -7.68 -7.92 -16.71
C PHE A 125 -6.36 -8.41 -17.33
N THR A 126 -5.54 -7.50 -17.84
CA THR A 126 -4.13 -7.82 -18.13
C THR A 126 -3.45 -8.23 -16.83
N GLN A 127 -2.81 -9.39 -16.81
CA GLN A 127 -2.29 -10.03 -15.60
C GLN A 127 -0.77 -10.23 -15.73
N LEU A 128 -0.02 -9.84 -14.71
CA LEU A 128 1.36 -10.22 -14.48
C LEU A 128 1.37 -11.43 -13.53
N SER A 129 2.03 -12.52 -13.95
CA SER A 129 2.16 -13.74 -13.15
C SER A 129 3.62 -14.11 -12.97
N PHE A 130 4.00 -14.47 -11.75
CA PHE A 130 5.32 -15.05 -11.48
C PHE A 130 5.26 -16.56 -11.66
N VAL A 131 6.00 -17.07 -12.65
CA VAL A 131 5.85 -18.46 -13.14
C VAL A 131 6.74 -19.43 -12.36
N THR A 132 7.93 -18.98 -11.95
CA THR A 132 8.85 -19.76 -11.12
C THR A 132 8.98 -19.17 -9.72
N GLN A 133 9.38 -20.02 -8.76
CA GLN A 133 9.51 -19.64 -7.35
C GLN A 133 10.41 -18.41 -7.18
N ASN A 134 9.92 -17.43 -6.44
CA ASN A 134 10.66 -16.21 -6.07
C ASN A 134 10.18 -15.67 -4.71
N TYR A 135 10.69 -14.51 -4.30
CA TYR A 135 10.38 -13.96 -2.98
C TYR A 135 8.90 -13.60 -2.77
N VAL A 136 8.13 -13.33 -3.83
CA VAL A 136 6.67 -13.08 -3.71
C VAL A 136 5.96 -14.35 -3.24
N HIS A 137 6.39 -15.52 -3.71
CA HIS A 137 5.79 -16.81 -3.35
C HIS A 137 5.95 -17.15 -1.86
N GLU A 138 6.96 -16.60 -1.17
CA GLU A 138 7.10 -16.77 0.28
C GLU A 138 5.95 -16.14 1.08
N LEU A 139 5.26 -15.15 0.50
CA LEU A 139 4.09 -14.51 1.10
C LEU A 139 2.78 -15.24 0.78
N VAL A 140 2.80 -16.22 -0.13
CA VAL A 140 1.61 -17.00 -0.52
C VAL A 140 1.38 -18.10 0.50
N ASN A 141 0.77 -17.70 1.62
CA ASN A 141 0.46 -18.56 2.76
C ASN A 141 -0.77 -18.05 3.52
N ASP A 142 -1.28 -18.80 4.50
CA ASP A 142 -2.49 -18.44 5.26
C ASP A 142 -2.39 -17.14 6.06
N ALA A 143 -1.17 -16.74 6.45
CA ALA A 143 -0.95 -15.55 7.26
C ALA A 143 -1.08 -14.29 6.41
N PHE A 144 -0.24 -14.17 5.37
CA PHE A 144 -0.18 -12.99 4.50
C PHE A 144 -1.23 -13.01 3.40
N ARG A 145 -1.68 -14.20 2.97
CA ARG A 145 -2.68 -14.39 1.91
C ARG A 145 -2.32 -13.66 0.61
N ALA A 146 -1.03 -13.59 0.32
CA ALA A 146 -0.55 -12.96 -0.89
C ALA A 146 -0.93 -13.78 -2.13
N SER A 147 -0.73 -13.19 -3.30
CA SER A 147 -0.86 -13.83 -4.61
C SER A 147 0.38 -13.55 -5.44
N SER A 148 0.72 -14.50 -6.31
CA SER A 148 1.72 -14.34 -7.38
C SER A 148 1.10 -13.91 -8.72
N ASP A 149 -0.22 -13.69 -8.75
CA ASP A 149 -0.98 -13.24 -9.92
C ASP A 149 -1.55 -11.83 -9.68
N TRP A 150 -1.02 -10.85 -10.42
CA TRP A 150 -1.30 -9.44 -10.23
C TRP A 150 -2.01 -8.85 -11.45
N LEU A 151 -3.25 -8.37 -11.26
CA LEU A 151 -4.08 -7.73 -12.26
C LEU A 151 -3.71 -6.24 -12.38
N TYR A 152 -3.29 -5.81 -13.58
CA TYR A 152 -2.91 -4.44 -13.86
C TYR A 152 -4.13 -3.51 -13.91
N MET A 153 -4.05 -2.39 -13.18
CA MET A 153 -5.14 -1.42 -13.01
C MET A 153 -4.87 -0.07 -13.69
N GLY A 154 -3.70 0.10 -14.32
CA GLY A 154 -3.28 1.37 -14.91
C GLY A 154 -2.19 2.07 -14.10
N LYS A 155 -2.02 3.35 -14.38
CA LYS A 155 -1.09 4.24 -13.66
C LYS A 155 -1.83 5.10 -12.65
N ASN A 156 -1.22 5.36 -11.49
CA ASN A 156 -1.73 6.35 -10.53
C ASN A 156 -1.36 7.79 -10.99
N ALA A 157 -1.71 8.79 -10.19
CA ALA A 157 -1.40 10.20 -10.46
C ALA A 157 0.10 10.50 -10.54
N ASP A 158 0.93 9.64 -9.95
CA ASP A 158 2.39 9.76 -9.90
C ASP A 158 3.07 8.99 -11.05
N GLY A 159 2.28 8.34 -11.91
CA GLY A 159 2.76 7.54 -13.04
C GLY A 159 3.19 6.11 -12.67
N ASP A 160 3.04 5.71 -11.40
CA ASP A 160 3.37 4.36 -10.94
C ASP A 160 2.36 3.34 -11.46
N LEU A 161 2.82 2.12 -11.75
CA LEU A 161 1.92 1.03 -12.11
C LEU A 161 1.20 0.52 -10.87
N VAL A 162 -0.12 0.40 -10.95
CA VAL A 162 -0.95 -0.13 -9.87
C VAL A 162 -1.48 -1.49 -10.26
N PHE A 163 -1.37 -2.44 -9.34
CA PHE A 163 -1.95 -3.76 -9.48
C PHE A 163 -2.87 -4.10 -8.31
N ARG A 164 -3.68 -5.14 -8.50
CA ARG A 164 -4.47 -5.81 -7.47
C ARG A 164 -4.40 -7.32 -7.65
N THR A 165 -4.89 -8.11 -6.70
CA THR A 165 -5.10 -9.54 -6.90
C THR A 165 -6.55 -9.81 -7.30
N ALA A 166 -6.87 -11.06 -7.62
CA ALA A 166 -8.25 -11.50 -7.84
C ALA A 166 -9.03 -11.66 -6.51
N SER A 167 -8.32 -11.66 -5.38
CA SER A 167 -8.90 -11.82 -4.06
C SER A 167 -9.39 -10.46 -3.54
N TYR A 168 -10.68 -10.36 -3.24
CA TYR A 168 -11.38 -9.24 -2.59
C TYR A 168 -11.86 -8.07 -3.48
N LEU A 169 -13.20 -7.93 -3.54
CA LEU A 169 -13.91 -6.74 -4.02
C LEU A 169 -14.24 -5.75 -2.88
N GLU A 170 -13.84 -6.05 -1.64
CA GLU A 170 -14.23 -5.34 -0.41
C GLU A 170 -13.23 -4.23 0.01
N PRO A 171 -13.63 -3.27 0.88
CA PRO A 171 -12.73 -2.25 1.41
C PRO A 171 -11.54 -2.85 2.19
N ALA A 172 -10.41 -2.12 2.24
CA ALA A 172 -9.09 -2.55 2.72
C ALA A 172 -8.26 -3.42 1.75
N ARG A 173 -8.06 -2.87 0.54
CA ARG A 173 -7.42 -3.53 -0.59
C ARG A 173 -5.95 -3.85 -0.33
N GLU A 174 -5.47 -4.93 -0.93
CA GLU A 174 -4.03 -5.09 -1.15
C GLU A 174 -3.47 -3.86 -1.88
N TYR A 175 -2.18 -3.62 -1.69
CA TYR A 175 -1.51 -2.53 -2.36
C TYR A 175 -0.27 -3.08 -3.05
N ILE A 176 -0.29 -3.05 -4.37
CA ILE A 176 0.82 -3.45 -5.22
C ILE A 176 1.12 -2.27 -6.13
N VAL A 177 2.23 -1.57 -5.87
CA VAL A 177 2.63 -0.41 -6.66
C VAL A 177 4.07 -0.52 -7.08
N PHE A 178 4.29 -0.27 -8.37
CA PHE A 178 5.59 -0.27 -9.00
C PHE A 178 5.97 1.17 -9.33
N THR A 179 7.01 1.65 -8.66
CA THR A 179 7.61 2.95 -8.93
C THR A 179 8.88 2.76 -9.73
N LYS A 180 8.95 3.45 -10.87
CA LYS A 180 10.05 3.31 -11.81
C LYS A 180 11.34 3.82 -11.18
N MET A 181 12.40 3.03 -11.20
CA MET A 181 13.72 3.48 -10.77
C MET A 181 14.37 4.34 -11.86
N THR A 182 14.98 5.44 -11.46
CA THR A 182 15.51 6.47 -12.36
C THR A 182 17.00 6.31 -12.64
N ASN A 183 17.71 5.54 -11.82
CA ASN A 183 19.15 5.32 -11.95
C ASN A 183 19.58 3.99 -11.32
N GLU A 184 20.78 3.55 -11.66
CA GLU A 184 21.37 2.30 -11.17
C GLU A 184 21.60 2.29 -9.64
N GLU A 185 21.84 3.45 -9.03
CA GLU A 185 22.01 3.54 -7.57
C GLU A 185 20.74 3.10 -6.82
N GLN A 186 19.55 3.43 -7.35
CA GLN A 186 18.29 2.95 -6.79
C GLN A 186 18.19 1.42 -6.86
N TRP A 187 18.59 0.77 -7.95
CA TRP A 187 18.62 -0.70 -8.04
C TRP A 187 19.54 -1.34 -7.00
N GLN A 188 20.68 -0.71 -6.72
CA GLN A 188 21.64 -1.22 -5.74
C GLN A 188 21.20 -1.01 -4.29
N ARG A 189 20.49 0.09 -4.01
CA ARG A 189 20.23 0.53 -2.62
C ARG A 189 18.80 0.36 -2.14
N THR A 190 17.79 0.34 -3.01
CA THR A 190 16.38 0.46 -2.59
C THR A 190 15.99 -0.58 -1.54
N THR A 191 16.20 -1.87 -1.85
CA THR A 191 15.83 -2.95 -0.91
C THR A 191 16.69 -2.96 0.34
N ASN A 192 17.99 -2.65 0.23
CA ASN A 192 18.89 -2.53 1.38
C ASN A 192 18.48 -1.39 2.31
N LYS A 193 18.09 -0.23 1.77
CA LYS A 193 17.61 0.91 2.55
C LYS A 193 16.23 0.66 3.15
N ALA A 194 15.33 0.00 2.42
CA ALA A 194 14.06 -0.45 2.96
C ALA A 194 14.25 -1.38 4.16
N LEU A 195 15.14 -2.37 4.04
CA LEU A 195 15.51 -3.25 5.15
C LEU A 195 16.09 -2.46 6.33
N GLU A 196 17.07 -1.59 6.09
CA GLU A 196 17.73 -0.78 7.13
C GLU A 196 16.71 0.08 7.90
N ASN A 197 15.81 0.77 7.20
CA ASN A 197 14.82 1.63 7.81
C ASN A 197 13.77 0.83 8.59
N ARG A 198 13.35 -0.33 8.05
CA ARG A 198 12.44 -1.24 8.75
C ARG A 198 13.08 -1.79 10.02
N GLU A 199 14.30 -2.30 9.95
CA GLU A 199 15.03 -2.84 11.10
C GLU A 199 15.30 -1.76 12.15
N TYR A 200 15.61 -0.53 11.73
CA TYR A 200 15.76 0.60 12.65
C TYR A 200 14.48 0.85 13.46
N PHE A 201 13.32 0.92 12.80
CA PHE A 201 12.03 1.05 13.49
C PHE A 201 11.71 -0.15 14.39
N GLU A 202 11.98 -1.36 13.90
CA GLU A 202 11.82 -2.59 14.68
C GLU A 202 12.75 -2.66 15.90
N SER A 203 13.89 -1.96 15.88
CA SER A 203 14.83 -1.88 16.99
C SER A 203 14.43 -0.88 18.08
N MET A 204 13.54 0.08 17.77
CA MET A 204 13.10 1.11 18.74
C MET A 204 12.46 0.47 19.97
N VAL A 205 12.82 0.91 21.17
CA VAL A 205 12.35 0.34 22.44
C VAL A 205 10.91 0.78 22.73
N ASN A 206 10.61 2.07 22.56
CA ASN A 206 9.32 2.70 22.79
C ASN A 206 8.98 3.68 21.65
N PRO A 207 8.66 3.19 20.44
CA PRO A 207 8.24 4.07 19.35
C PRO A 207 6.96 4.83 19.75
N GLN A 208 7.05 6.16 19.74
CA GLN A 208 5.95 7.10 19.97
C GLN A 208 5.64 7.88 18.69
N LEU A 209 4.39 8.34 18.56
CA LEU A 209 3.89 9.17 17.47
C LEU A 209 3.37 10.49 18.02
N SER A 210 3.72 11.59 17.35
CA SER A 210 3.16 12.93 17.57
C SER A 210 2.64 13.45 16.25
N ILE A 211 1.42 13.97 16.24
CA ILE A 211 0.82 14.68 15.10
C ILE A 211 0.56 16.11 15.56
N HIS A 212 1.08 17.09 14.84
CA HIS A 212 0.97 18.50 15.20
C HIS A 212 0.89 19.42 13.98
N ARG A 213 0.45 20.67 14.22
CA ARG A 213 0.54 21.78 13.27
C ARG A 213 0.95 23.04 14.02
N GLY A 214 2.14 23.56 13.70
CA GLY A 214 2.77 24.59 14.52
C GLY A 214 2.87 24.14 15.99
N SER A 215 2.36 24.96 16.91
CA SER A 215 2.34 24.68 18.36
C SER A 215 1.20 23.75 18.81
N ARG A 216 0.24 23.42 17.95
CA ARG A 216 -0.92 22.60 18.32
C ARG A 216 -0.64 21.12 18.09
N THR A 217 -0.70 20.33 19.16
CA THR A 217 -0.68 18.86 19.09
C THR A 217 -2.10 18.31 18.93
N TYR A 218 -2.29 17.44 17.95
CA TYR A 218 -3.55 16.75 17.67
C TYR A 218 -3.59 15.35 18.25
N PHE A 219 -2.45 14.67 18.25
CA PHE A 219 -2.27 13.34 18.81
C PHE A 219 -0.85 13.22 19.34
N ARG A 220 -0.68 12.60 20.50
CA ARG A 220 0.63 12.20 21.03
C ARG A 220 0.45 10.92 21.83
N SER A 221 1.05 9.83 21.38
CA SER A 221 1.04 8.60 22.16
C SER A 221 1.88 8.75 23.43
N ASP A 222 1.47 8.05 24.49
CA ASP A 222 2.13 8.08 25.80
C ASP A 222 2.10 6.72 26.52
N ILE A 223 1.75 5.64 25.81
CA ILE A 223 1.72 4.27 26.34
C ILE A 223 2.77 3.42 25.61
N TYR A 224 3.55 2.66 26.40
CA TYR A 224 4.64 1.82 25.89
C TYR A 224 4.14 0.42 25.54
N VAL A 225 4.24 0.06 24.26
CA VAL A 225 3.76 -1.23 23.74
C VAL A 225 4.85 -2.29 23.77
N LYS A 226 6.09 -1.95 23.39
CA LYS A 226 7.19 -2.91 23.19
C LYS A 226 8.01 -3.21 24.45
N ARG A 227 7.36 -3.30 25.61
CA ARG A 227 8.07 -3.68 26.85
C ARG A 227 8.57 -5.13 26.74
N ASP A 228 9.88 -5.33 26.86
CA ASP A 228 10.49 -6.66 26.81
C ASP A 228 10.38 -7.38 28.14
N VAL A 229 9.23 -8.01 28.36
CA VAL A 229 8.91 -8.86 29.52
C VAL A 229 8.28 -10.16 29.04
N GLU A 230 8.37 -11.22 29.84
CA GLU A 230 7.89 -12.56 29.47
C GLU A 230 6.43 -12.56 28.99
N THR A 231 5.56 -11.82 29.69
CA THR A 231 4.13 -11.70 29.35
C THR A 231 3.85 -10.95 28.04
N ASN A 232 4.87 -10.32 27.43
CA ASN A 232 4.78 -9.58 26.18
C ASN A 232 5.47 -10.26 25.00
N LYS A 233 6.22 -11.36 25.20
CA LYS A 233 6.98 -12.02 24.12
C LYS A 233 6.11 -12.38 22.92
N SER A 234 4.88 -12.85 23.15
CA SER A 234 3.93 -13.18 22.07
C SER A 234 3.50 -11.94 21.27
N LEU A 235 3.26 -10.82 21.94
CA LEU A 235 2.90 -9.55 21.30
C LEU A 235 4.09 -8.98 20.50
N LEU A 236 5.29 -9.03 21.06
CA LEU A 236 6.51 -8.56 20.37
C LEU A 236 6.76 -9.39 19.10
N ARG A 237 6.56 -10.70 19.17
CA ARG A 237 6.63 -11.58 18.01
C ARG A 237 5.56 -11.23 16.98
N GLU A 238 4.31 -11.03 17.41
CA GLU A 238 3.21 -10.62 16.53
C GLU A 238 3.48 -9.29 15.81
N ILE A 239 3.98 -8.27 16.52
CA ILE A 239 4.36 -6.96 15.96
C ILE A 239 5.39 -7.12 14.84
N LYS A 240 6.42 -7.94 15.08
CA LYS A 240 7.51 -8.15 14.12
C LYS A 240 7.06 -8.98 12.92
N GLU A 241 6.43 -10.13 13.16
CA GLU A 241 5.99 -11.04 12.10
C GLU A 241 4.95 -10.39 11.18
N LYS A 242 3.99 -9.67 11.77
CA LYS A 242 2.95 -9.02 10.98
C LYS A 242 3.32 -7.62 10.49
N LYS A 243 4.46 -7.06 10.91
CA LYS A 243 4.86 -5.68 10.60
C LYS A 243 3.71 -4.68 10.82
N TYR A 244 3.11 -4.71 12.01
CA TYR A 244 2.03 -3.79 12.38
C TYR A 244 2.34 -3.16 13.73
N TYR A 245 2.13 -1.85 13.84
CA TYR A 245 2.39 -1.12 15.07
C TYR A 245 1.20 -0.26 15.48
N LEU A 246 1.00 -0.12 16.79
CA LEU A 246 -0.09 0.62 17.40
C LEU A 246 0.49 1.68 18.34
N PHE A 247 0.23 2.95 18.05
CA PHE A 247 0.57 4.09 18.89
C PHE A 247 -0.60 4.37 19.83
N LEU A 248 -0.37 4.20 21.13
CA LEU A 248 -1.43 4.26 22.14
C LEU A 248 -1.36 5.53 22.99
N PHE A 249 -2.53 6.11 23.28
CA PHE A 249 -2.70 7.28 24.12
C PHE A 249 -3.67 6.97 25.27
N ALA A 250 -3.27 7.33 26.49
CA ALA A 250 -4.09 7.24 27.68
C ALA A 250 -5.10 8.39 27.72
N GLN A 251 -6.25 8.24 27.06
CA GLN A 251 -7.34 9.22 27.10
C GLN A 251 -7.78 9.53 28.53
N LYS A 252 -7.77 8.52 29.41
CA LYS A 252 -8.02 8.69 30.84
C LYS A 252 -7.03 7.90 31.68
N LYS A 253 -6.15 8.62 32.36
CA LYS A 253 -5.16 8.03 33.27
C LYS A 253 -5.84 7.43 34.50
N ASN A 254 -5.20 6.42 35.08
CA ASN A 254 -5.62 5.89 36.36
C ASN A 254 -5.22 6.88 37.46
N PRO A 255 -6.11 7.22 38.41
CA PRO A 255 -5.72 8.05 39.56
C PRO A 255 -4.69 7.36 40.46
N ILE A 256 -4.58 6.01 40.40
CA ILE A 256 -3.58 5.26 41.14
C ILE A 256 -2.28 5.20 40.31
N PRO A 257 -1.15 5.71 40.82
CA PRO A 257 0.14 5.64 40.13
C PRO A 257 0.53 4.19 39.78
N GLY A 258 1.07 3.99 38.57
CA GLY A 258 1.50 2.68 38.09
C GLY A 258 0.37 1.76 37.61
N TYR A 259 -0.90 2.10 37.88
CA TYR A 259 -2.01 1.33 37.36
C TYR A 259 -2.23 1.63 35.87
N PRO A 260 -2.65 0.62 35.10
CA PRO A 260 -3.02 0.81 33.70
C PRO A 260 -4.13 1.86 33.50
N ALA A 261 -4.04 2.61 32.40
CA ALA A 261 -5.01 3.65 32.04
C ALA A 261 -6.45 3.10 31.96
N LYS A 262 -7.43 3.92 32.37
CA LYS A 262 -8.85 3.54 32.37
C LYS A 262 -9.43 3.50 30.97
N GLU A 263 -9.07 4.48 30.15
CA GLU A 263 -9.52 4.61 28.76
C GLU A 263 -8.28 4.80 27.89
N ILE A 264 -8.16 3.97 26.86
CA ILE A 264 -7.04 3.95 25.92
C ILE A 264 -7.63 4.15 24.54
N VAL A 265 -6.99 4.98 23.73
CA VAL A 265 -7.26 5.15 22.31
C VAL A 265 -5.93 5.03 21.56
N GLY A 266 -5.96 4.98 20.23
CA GLY A 266 -4.71 4.91 19.49
C GLY A 266 -4.87 4.93 17.98
N LEU A 267 -3.72 4.98 17.31
CA LEU A 267 -3.60 4.90 15.86
C LEU A 267 -2.66 3.75 15.51
N GLY A 268 -3.12 2.85 14.66
CA GLY A 268 -2.33 1.70 14.22
C GLY A 268 -2.37 1.55 12.72
N SER A 269 -1.30 0.98 12.17
CA SER A 269 -1.24 0.63 10.75
C SER A 269 -0.14 -0.40 10.49
N GLY A 270 -0.34 -1.18 9.43
CA GLY A 270 0.69 -2.08 8.90
C GLY A 270 1.76 -1.25 8.21
N TYR A 271 3.03 -1.55 8.46
CA TYR A 271 4.17 -0.82 7.91
C TYR A 271 5.04 -1.67 6.98
N GLY A 272 5.79 -0.99 6.12
CA GLY A 272 6.88 -1.53 5.32
C GLY A 272 8.02 -0.54 5.26
N GLY A 273 9.24 -1.02 5.02
CA GLY A 273 10.39 -0.15 4.77
C GLY A 273 10.38 0.39 3.35
N THR A 274 10.93 1.59 3.16
CA THR A 274 11.24 2.18 1.85
C THR A 274 12.68 2.69 1.84
N GLU A 275 13.17 3.04 0.66
CA GLU A 275 14.48 3.66 0.49
C GLU A 275 14.62 5.00 1.25
N HIS A 276 13.49 5.68 1.50
CA HIS A 276 13.43 6.95 2.22
C HIS A 276 13.14 6.80 3.72
N GLY A 277 12.38 5.77 4.12
CA GLY A 277 12.02 5.54 5.52
C GLY A 277 10.99 4.42 5.68
N LEU A 278 9.78 4.77 6.10
CA LEU A 278 8.67 3.82 6.33
C LEU A 278 7.44 4.22 5.53
N THR A 279 6.62 3.24 5.18
CA THR A 279 5.27 3.47 4.65
C THR A 279 4.24 2.71 5.46
N PHE A 280 3.19 3.39 5.89
CA PHE A 280 2.02 2.87 6.60
C PHE A 280 0.83 2.90 5.67
N ARG A 281 0.66 1.88 4.81
CA ARG A 281 -0.24 1.98 3.65
C ARG A 281 -1.72 2.16 3.99
N ALA A 282 -2.19 1.55 5.09
CA ALA A 282 -3.54 1.80 5.60
C ALA A 282 -3.73 3.24 6.12
N GLY A 283 -2.61 3.94 6.35
CA GLY A 283 -2.53 5.30 6.85
C GLY A 283 -2.57 5.33 8.38
N LEU A 284 -1.75 6.18 8.98
CA LEU A 284 -1.99 6.68 10.34
C LEU A 284 -3.03 7.80 10.23
N ARG A 285 -4.29 7.44 10.43
CA ARG A 285 -5.46 8.28 10.14
C ARG A 285 -5.84 9.12 11.36
N TYR A 286 -5.53 10.41 11.35
CA TYR A 286 -6.07 11.31 12.37
C TYR A 286 -7.57 11.59 12.14
N ASP A 287 -7.94 11.83 10.88
CA ASP A 287 -9.33 12.00 10.46
C ASP A 287 -9.52 11.55 8.99
N SER A 288 -10.71 11.73 8.42
CA SER A 288 -11.00 11.30 7.04
C SER A 288 -10.22 12.04 5.96
N LYS A 289 -9.64 13.21 6.27
CA LYS A 289 -8.84 14.06 5.38
C LYS A 289 -7.35 13.99 5.71
N THR A 290 -6.99 13.87 6.99
CA THR A 290 -5.62 13.90 7.48
C THR A 290 -5.10 12.49 7.74
N MET A 291 -4.34 11.95 6.79
CA MET A 291 -3.74 10.62 6.83
C MET A 291 -2.25 10.72 6.51
N PHE A 292 -1.42 10.04 7.30
CA PHE A 292 0.02 9.96 7.07
C PHE A 292 0.37 8.56 6.58
N PHE A 293 0.94 8.46 5.38
CA PHE A 293 1.32 7.20 4.75
C PHE A 293 2.82 7.03 4.80
N ASP A 294 3.56 7.92 4.14
CA ASP A 294 4.99 7.79 3.94
C ASP A 294 5.78 8.70 4.86
N PHE A 295 6.79 8.16 5.54
CA PHE A 295 7.67 8.87 6.45
C PHE A 295 9.10 8.75 5.94
N GLU A 296 9.79 9.88 5.83
CA GLU A 296 11.23 9.91 5.59
C GLU A 296 11.98 9.73 6.92
N ARG A 297 13.12 9.04 6.88
CA ARG A 297 14.01 8.94 8.03
C ARG A 297 14.91 10.18 8.10
N VAL A 298 14.77 10.95 9.17
CA VAL A 298 15.57 12.14 9.45
C VAL A 298 16.33 11.92 10.75
N GLY A 299 17.59 11.52 10.63
CA GLY A 299 18.41 11.10 11.78
C GLY A 299 17.79 9.91 12.51
N GLN A 300 17.41 10.14 13.76
CA GLN A 300 16.82 9.11 14.64
C GLN A 300 15.28 9.10 14.64
N ARG A 301 14.66 9.86 13.74
CA ARG A 301 13.20 10.00 13.66
C ARG A 301 12.69 9.61 12.29
N PHE A 302 11.42 9.23 12.23
CA PHE A 302 10.68 9.16 10.98
C PHE A 302 9.69 10.31 10.95
N ARG A 303 9.75 11.13 9.89
CA ARG A 303 8.97 12.36 9.77
C ARG A 303 8.14 12.33 8.50
N ALA A 304 6.87 12.74 8.62
CA ALA A 304 5.98 12.96 7.51
C ALA A 304 5.37 14.36 7.62
N GLU A 305 5.80 15.27 6.75
CA GLU A 305 5.16 16.58 6.57
C GLU A 305 4.22 16.50 5.38
N LEU A 306 2.95 16.88 5.56
CA LEU A 306 1.97 16.83 4.48
C LEU A 306 1.98 18.14 3.68
N VAL A 307 1.96 17.99 2.36
CA VAL A 307 1.76 19.05 1.38
C VAL A 307 0.51 18.78 0.55
N GLU A 308 -0.10 19.85 0.06
CA GLU A 308 -1.22 19.78 -0.89
C GLU A 308 -0.68 19.69 -2.32
N VAL A 309 -1.13 18.66 -3.05
CA VAL A 309 -0.83 18.46 -4.47
C VAL A 309 -2.13 18.29 -5.24
N TYR A 310 -2.26 19.03 -6.34
CA TYR A 310 -3.40 18.92 -7.23
C TYR A 310 -3.22 17.73 -8.19
N ASP A 311 -4.14 16.78 -8.13
CA ASP A 311 -4.23 15.69 -9.10
C ASP A 311 -5.09 16.13 -10.30
N PRO A 312 -4.49 16.34 -11.50
CA PRO A 312 -5.23 16.78 -12.67
C PRO A 312 -6.17 15.70 -13.23
N LEU A 313 -5.88 14.42 -13.01
CA LEU A 313 -6.67 13.30 -13.49
C LEU A 313 -7.95 13.15 -12.67
N LEU A 314 -7.83 13.23 -11.34
CA LEU A 314 -8.98 13.17 -10.43
C LEU A 314 -9.64 14.53 -10.18
N ARG A 315 -9.01 15.62 -10.63
CA ARG A 315 -9.41 17.03 -10.41
C ARG A 315 -9.62 17.34 -8.94
N LYS A 316 -8.74 16.82 -8.08
CA LYS A 316 -8.83 16.94 -6.63
C LYS A 316 -7.46 17.20 -6.02
N THR A 317 -7.45 17.98 -4.96
CA THR A 317 -6.25 18.12 -4.12
C THR A 317 -6.15 16.92 -3.19
N ARG A 318 -4.94 16.36 -3.06
CA ARG A 318 -4.60 15.30 -2.12
C ARG A 318 -3.50 15.77 -1.18
N LEU A 319 -3.51 15.23 0.04
CA LEU A 319 -2.41 15.38 0.99
C LEU A 319 -1.43 14.23 0.79
N VAL A 320 -0.17 14.58 0.61
CA VAL A 320 0.94 13.64 0.37
C VAL A 320 2.16 14.08 1.15
N SER A 321 3.09 13.16 1.40
CA SER A 321 4.32 13.47 2.12
C SER A 321 5.26 14.33 1.27
N LYS A 322 5.78 15.41 1.85
CA LYS A 322 6.64 16.40 1.21
C LYS A 322 7.89 15.82 0.55
N HIS A 323 8.49 14.78 1.12
CA HIS A 323 9.67 14.16 0.53
C HIS A 323 9.39 13.43 -0.79
N LEU A 324 8.13 13.09 -1.07
CA LEU A 324 7.69 12.54 -2.35
C LEU A 324 7.24 13.63 -3.34
N HIS A 325 6.76 14.76 -2.82
CA HIS A 325 6.28 15.91 -3.59
C HIS A 325 6.83 17.22 -3.03
N PRO A 326 8.13 17.51 -3.19
CA PRO A 326 8.74 18.71 -2.63
C PRO A 326 8.16 20.01 -3.22
N GLU A 327 7.52 19.93 -4.38
CA GLU A 327 6.81 21.03 -5.05
C GLU A 327 5.43 21.38 -4.47
N GLY A 328 4.89 20.54 -3.58
CA GLY A 328 3.56 20.72 -3.03
C GLY A 328 3.43 21.93 -2.09
N VAL A 329 2.19 22.40 -1.89
CA VAL A 329 1.90 23.56 -1.02
C VAL A 329 1.93 23.12 0.45
N GLU A 330 2.74 23.80 1.27
CA GLU A 330 2.91 23.46 2.68
C GLU A 330 1.63 23.61 3.51
N THR A 331 1.28 22.58 4.27
CA THR A 331 0.13 22.64 5.19
C THR A 331 0.54 22.93 6.64
N GLY A 332 1.80 22.65 6.97
CA GLY A 332 2.34 22.65 8.34
C GLY A 332 1.90 21.45 9.19
N LEU A 333 1.15 20.49 8.63
CA LEU A 333 0.79 19.24 9.30
C LEU A 333 1.99 18.29 9.28
N VAL A 334 2.43 17.87 10.46
CA VAL A 334 3.59 17.00 10.63
C VAL A 334 3.23 15.86 11.56
N ALA A 335 3.64 14.64 11.17
CA ALA A 335 3.71 13.49 12.03
C ALA A 335 5.18 13.09 12.24
N GLU A 336 5.58 12.86 13.47
CA GLU A 336 6.91 12.38 13.83
C GLU A 336 6.79 11.10 14.67
N ILE A 337 7.64 10.14 14.33
CA ILE A 337 7.87 8.93 15.11
C ILE A 337 9.29 8.98 15.66
N TRP A 338 9.43 8.77 16.96
CA TRP A 338 10.73 8.70 17.64
C TRP A 338 10.70 7.58 18.67
N ASP A 339 11.89 7.16 19.10
CA ASP A 339 12.04 6.22 20.20
C ASP A 339 12.08 6.96 21.54
N GLU A 340 11.18 6.67 22.46
CA GLU A 340 11.16 7.26 23.80
C GLU A 340 11.97 6.39 24.79
N GLY A 341 13.30 6.51 24.76
CA GLY A 341 14.28 5.98 25.73
C GLY A 341 15.70 6.46 25.38
N ASP A 342 16.57 6.88 26.29
CA ASP A 342 16.85 6.38 27.65
C ASP A 342 17.17 7.53 28.65
N ASP A 343 16.18 8.01 29.42
CA ASP A 343 16.39 8.93 30.56
C ASP A 343 16.15 8.21 31.91
N ARG A 344 16.49 6.91 32.01
CA ARG A 344 16.44 6.17 33.28
C ARG A 344 17.76 5.56 33.68
#